data_AF-A0A8H8SCY5-F1
#
_entry.id   AF-A0A8H8SCY5-F1
#
_cell.length_a   1.000
_cell.length_b   1.000
_cell.length_c   1.000
_cell.angle_alpha   90.00
_cell.angle_beta   90.00
_cell.angle_gamma   90.00
#
_symmetry.space_group_name_H-M   'P 1'
#
loop_
_entity.id
_entity.type
_entity.pdbx_description
1 polymer ?
#
loop_
_entity_poly.entity_id
_entity_poly.type
_entity_poly.pdbx_seq_one_letter_code
_entity_poly.pdbx_strand_id
1 'polypeptide(L)'
;MIFRVLLTGFGPFQGISNNPSWQAVSALQNQMLEFSSGGGTVEAHVSAFEMPVTYDAVMKNMPAFHSGQYDLVIHVGVNPNVQARILVESMACSSGYHFPDANNQLLDQAAFEAEYGSSGEVLYTSIYVTGLVNHLSSKYYKNVS
;
A
#
# COMPACT_ATOMS: atom_id res chain seq x y z
N MET A 1 19.49 7.41 -13.85
CA MET A 1 19.06 7.36 -12.43
C MET A 1 17.95 6.32 -12.38
N ILE A 2 18.01 5.38 -11.44
CA ILE A 2 16.99 4.33 -11.31
C ILE A 2 15.96 4.80 -10.29
N PHE A 3 14.69 4.76 -10.67
CA PHE A 3 13.56 5.10 -9.81
C PHE A 3 13.22 3.89 -8.91
N ARG A 4 13.24 4.06 -7.59
CA ARG A 4 13.08 2.96 -6.63
C ARG A 4 11.65 2.92 -6.12
N VAL A 5 10.94 1.83 -6.43
CA VAL A 5 9.55 1.62 -6.04
C VAL A 5 9.49 0.55 -4.96
N LEU A 6 8.81 0.84 -3.85
CA LEU A 6 8.39 -0.17 -2.88
C LEU A 6 6.90 -0.44 -3.03
N LEU A 7 6.55 -1.71 -3.20
CA LEU A 7 5.19 -2.21 -3.10
C LEU A 7 5.05 -3.00 -1.79
N THR A 8 3.97 -2.82 -1.05
CA THR A 8 3.67 -3.72 0.07
C THR A 8 2.36 -4.42 -0.18
N GLY A 9 2.31 -5.71 0.14
CA GLY A 9 1.08 -6.48 0.25
C GLY A 9 1.01 -7.07 1.65
N PHE A 10 -0.16 -7.50 2.10
CA PHE A 10 -0.29 -8.13 3.40
C PHE A 10 -0.17 -9.65 3.33
N GLY A 11 0.35 -10.25 4.38
CA GLY A 11 0.32 -11.71 4.56
C GLY A 11 -1.06 -12.26 4.94
N PRO A 12 -1.14 -13.54 5.35
CA PRO A 12 -2.40 -14.19 5.72
C PRO A 12 -3.12 -13.53 6.90
N PHE A 13 -4.46 -13.43 6.84
CA PHE A 13 -5.29 -12.87 7.92
C PHE A 13 -6.77 -13.25 7.81
N GLN A 14 -7.46 -13.43 8.95
CA GLN A 14 -8.91 -13.69 9.06
C GLN A 14 -9.48 -14.65 7.98
N GLY A 15 -8.91 -15.85 7.88
CA GLY A 15 -9.38 -16.88 6.94
C GLY A 15 -8.91 -16.72 5.50
N ILE A 16 -8.20 -15.64 5.17
CA ILE A 16 -7.50 -15.45 3.90
C ILE A 16 -6.09 -16.02 4.02
N SER A 17 -5.90 -17.26 3.60
CA SER A 17 -4.58 -17.94 3.64
C SER A 17 -3.62 -17.44 2.58
N ASN A 18 -4.12 -17.12 1.39
CA ASN A 18 -3.36 -16.51 0.31
C ASN A 18 -3.90 -15.10 0.09
N ASN A 19 -3.22 -14.10 0.62
CA ASN A 19 -3.71 -12.73 0.54
C ASN A 19 -3.51 -12.17 -0.87
N PRO A 20 -4.59 -11.74 -1.57
CA PRO A 20 -4.49 -11.26 -2.95
C PRO A 20 -3.57 -10.03 -3.10
N SER A 21 -3.45 -9.21 -2.06
CA SER A 21 -2.56 -8.05 -2.10
C SER A 21 -1.09 -8.46 -2.22
N TRP A 22 -0.65 -9.48 -1.47
CA TRP A 22 0.70 -10.02 -1.59
C TRP A 22 0.91 -10.74 -2.93
N GLN A 23 -0.06 -11.53 -3.38
CA GLN A 23 0.02 -12.20 -4.68
C GLN A 23 0.20 -11.20 -5.83
N ALA A 24 -0.47 -10.05 -5.77
CA ALA A 24 -0.35 -9.01 -6.78
C ALA A 24 1.05 -8.35 -6.80
N VAL A 25 1.58 -7.98 -5.64
CA VAL A 25 2.85 -7.21 -5.60
C VAL A 25 4.08 -8.10 -5.71
N SER A 26 4.02 -9.35 -5.21
CA SER A 26 5.15 -10.29 -5.27
C SER A 26 5.52 -10.68 -6.70
N ALA A 27 4.54 -10.68 -7.63
CA ALA A 27 4.78 -10.88 -9.05
C ALA A 27 5.71 -9.81 -9.68
N LEU A 28 5.85 -8.65 -9.03
CA LEU A 28 6.70 -7.54 -9.46
C LEU A 28 8.02 -7.43 -8.68
N GLN A 29 8.29 -8.36 -7.75
CA GLN A 29 9.53 -8.37 -6.97
C GLN A 29 10.77 -8.43 -7.88
N ASN A 30 11.74 -7.56 -7.61
CA ASN A 30 13.03 -7.46 -8.31
C ASN A 30 12.91 -7.21 -9.82
N GLN A 31 11.75 -6.71 -10.28
CA GLN A 31 11.58 -6.36 -11.69
C GLN A 31 12.22 -5.00 -11.97
N MET A 32 12.88 -4.91 -13.12
CA MET A 32 13.27 -3.64 -13.74
C MET A 32 12.23 -3.30 -14.80
N LEU A 33 11.46 -2.25 -14.56
CA LEU A 33 10.42 -1.79 -15.48
C LEU A 33 10.90 -0.54 -16.21
N GLU A 34 10.68 -0.50 -17.52
CA GLU A 34 11.01 0.66 -18.34
C GLU A 34 9.72 1.43 -18.68
N PHE A 35 9.72 2.73 -18.40
CA PHE A 35 8.63 3.63 -18.72
C PHE A 35 9.11 4.72 -19.68
N SER A 36 8.56 4.73 -20.89
CA SER A 36 8.86 5.73 -21.90
C SER A 36 7.70 6.71 -22.06
N SER A 37 7.98 8.00 -21.92
CA SER A 37 7.05 9.12 -22.14
C SER A 37 7.72 10.16 -23.05
N GLY A 38 6.98 11.06 -23.68
CA GLY A 38 7.44 12.02 -24.69
C GLY A 38 8.55 13.01 -24.29
N GLY A 39 9.23 12.79 -23.15
CA GLY A 39 10.43 13.49 -22.71
C GLY A 39 11.59 12.59 -22.24
N GLY A 40 11.50 11.25 -22.40
CA GLY A 40 12.59 10.32 -22.06
C GLY A 40 12.11 8.97 -21.53
N THR A 41 13.09 8.14 -21.17
CA THR A 41 12.91 6.81 -20.59
C THR A 41 13.31 6.82 -19.12
N VAL A 42 12.46 6.26 -18.26
CA VAL A 42 12.73 6.05 -16.83
C VAL A 42 12.75 4.56 -16.56
N GLU A 43 13.84 4.09 -15.97
CA GLU A 43 13.94 2.74 -15.42
C GLU A 43 13.51 2.77 -13.96
N ALA A 44 12.64 1.84 -13.57
CA ALA A 44 12.20 1.66 -12.20
C ALA A 44 12.58 0.27 -11.69
N HIS A 45 13.27 0.24 -10.54
CA HIS A 45 13.51 -1.00 -9.80
C HIS A 45 12.39 -1.20 -8.78
N VAL A 46 11.68 -2.33 -8.87
CA VAL A 46 10.55 -2.65 -8.00
C VAL A 46 10.99 -3.63 -6.92
N SER A 47 10.83 -3.21 -5.66
CA SER A 47 10.90 -4.07 -4.48
C SER A 47 9.49 -4.29 -3.95
N ALA A 48 9.21 -5.48 -3.43
CA ALA A 48 7.99 -5.83 -2.74
C ALA A 48 8.27 -6.35 -1.33
N PHE A 49 7.35 -6.10 -0.41
CA PHE A 49 7.45 -6.58 0.97
C PHE A 49 6.10 -7.15 1.42
N GLU A 50 6.13 -8.38 1.97
CA GLU A 50 4.97 -9.00 2.60
C GLU A 50 4.87 -8.51 4.04
N MET A 51 3.93 -7.59 4.29
CA MET A 51 3.66 -7.03 5.61
C MET A 51 2.80 -8.01 6.43
N PRO A 52 3.28 -8.48 7.59
CA PRO A 52 2.41 -9.18 8.54
C PRO A 52 1.24 -8.28 8.94
N VAL A 53 0.04 -8.85 9.07
CA VAL A 53 -1.15 -8.12 9.55
C VAL A 53 -1.08 -8.02 11.07
N THR A 54 -0.03 -7.38 11.59
CA THR A 54 0.22 -7.17 13.01
C THR A 54 0.61 -5.73 13.27
N TYR A 55 0.10 -5.13 14.35
CA TYR A 55 0.41 -3.74 14.67
C TYR A 55 1.91 -3.52 14.84
N ASP A 56 2.60 -4.39 15.57
CA ASP A 56 4.05 -4.29 15.81
C ASP A 56 4.87 -4.28 14.52
N ALA A 57 4.54 -5.13 13.54
CA ALA A 57 5.25 -5.15 12.27
C ALA A 57 5.04 -3.85 11.48
N VAL A 58 3.82 -3.31 11.48
CA VAL A 58 3.53 -2.04 10.80
C VAL A 58 4.32 -0.91 11.49
N MET A 59 4.20 -0.78 12.81
CA MET A 59 4.89 0.23 13.62
C MET A 59 6.40 0.21 13.40
N LYS A 60 7.00 -0.99 13.33
CA LYS A 60 8.44 -1.18 13.11
C LYS A 60 8.91 -0.81 11.71
N ASN A 61 8.12 -1.12 10.67
CA ASN A 61 8.58 -1.04 9.29
C ASN A 61 8.20 0.28 8.60
N MET A 62 7.07 0.89 8.93
CA MET A 62 6.60 2.11 8.26
C MET A 62 7.62 3.26 8.29
N PRO A 63 8.29 3.59 9.42
CA PRO A 63 9.29 4.67 9.43
C PRO A 63 10.44 4.42 8.44
N ALA A 64 10.89 3.17 8.33
CA ALA A 64 11.97 2.80 7.41
C ALA A 64 11.54 2.95 5.94
N PHE A 65 10.31 2.54 5.60
CA PHE A 65 9.80 2.65 4.22
C PHE A 65 9.68 4.10 3.76
N HIS A 66 9.40 5.02 4.68
CA HIS A 66 9.27 6.46 4.40
C HIS A 66 10.55 7.28 4.65
N SER A 67 11.68 6.63 4.94
CA SER A 67 12.96 7.29 5.27
C SER A 67 13.70 7.93 4.08
N GLY A 68 13.16 7.86 2.86
CA GLY A 68 13.76 8.40 1.63
C GLY A 68 14.57 7.39 0.80
N GLN A 69 14.57 6.11 1.18
CA GLN A 69 15.16 5.04 0.36
C GLN A 69 14.35 4.73 -0.90
N TYR A 70 13.06 5.08 -0.94
CA TYR A 70 12.20 4.84 -2.10
C TYR A 70 11.68 6.17 -2.65
N ASP A 71 11.60 6.24 -3.97
CA ASP A 71 11.05 7.39 -4.68
C ASP A 71 9.52 7.31 -4.78
N LEU A 72 8.97 6.09 -4.64
CA LEU A 72 7.54 5.81 -4.56
C LEU A 72 7.27 4.60 -3.65
N VAL A 73 6.29 4.73 -2.76
CA VAL A 73 5.78 3.63 -1.93
C VAL A 73 4.29 3.46 -2.21
N ILE A 74 3.87 2.24 -2.53
CA ILE A 74 2.45 1.88 -2.72
C ILE A 74 2.10 0.73 -1.78
N HIS A 75 1.19 0.98 -0.86
CA HIS A 75 0.62 -0.04 0.01
C HIS A 75 -0.64 -0.62 -0.64
N VAL A 76 -0.67 -1.93 -0.83
CA VAL A 76 -1.80 -2.67 -1.41
C VAL A 76 -2.44 -3.51 -0.31
N GLY A 77 -3.74 -3.37 -0.15
CA GLY A 77 -4.55 -4.15 0.78
C GLY A 77 -5.70 -4.86 0.09
N VAL A 78 -6.43 -5.68 0.86
CA VAL A 78 -7.65 -6.34 0.40
C VAL A 78 -8.84 -5.81 1.18
N ASN A 79 -9.89 -5.43 0.45
CA ASN A 79 -11.21 -5.18 1.04
C ASN A 79 -12.15 -6.32 0.59
N PRO A 80 -12.46 -7.31 1.45
CA PRO A 80 -13.24 -8.48 1.06
C PRO A 80 -14.69 -8.13 0.68
N ASN A 81 -15.16 -6.93 1.04
CA ASN A 81 -16.51 -6.46 0.71
C ASN A 81 -16.60 -5.83 -0.69
N VAL A 82 -15.47 -5.65 -1.38
CA VAL A 82 -15.41 -5.01 -2.70
C VAL A 82 -14.92 -6.03 -3.71
N GLN A 83 -15.79 -6.35 -4.67
CA GLN A 83 -15.49 -7.30 -5.74
C GLN A 83 -15.37 -6.59 -7.08
N ALA A 84 -14.49 -7.12 -7.94
CA ALA A 84 -14.28 -6.69 -9.32
C ALA A 84 -13.91 -5.20 -9.51
N ARG A 85 -13.35 -4.55 -8.47
CA ARG A 85 -12.92 -3.15 -8.50
C ARG A 85 -11.59 -2.97 -7.78
N ILE A 86 -10.82 -1.99 -8.23
CA ILE A 86 -9.66 -1.46 -7.50
C ILE A 86 -10.09 -0.14 -6.87
N LEU A 87 -9.89 -0.01 -5.56
CA LEU A 87 -10.05 1.25 -4.86
C LEU A 87 -8.69 1.92 -4.71
N VAL A 88 -8.66 3.24 -4.89
CA VAL A 88 -7.48 4.07 -4.68
C VAL A 88 -7.82 5.03 -3.55
N GLU A 89 -7.25 4.79 -2.37
CA GLU A 89 -7.49 5.63 -1.20
C GLU A 89 -6.79 6.97 -1.35
N SER A 90 -7.52 8.07 -1.11
CA SER A 90 -6.99 9.43 -1.13
C SER A 90 -6.45 9.89 0.22
N MET A 91 -6.82 9.17 1.29
CA MET A 91 -6.69 9.62 2.66
C MET A 91 -6.40 8.45 3.60
N ALA A 92 -5.56 8.67 4.61
CA ALA A 92 -5.37 7.79 5.75
C ALA A 92 -5.79 8.53 7.02
N CYS A 93 -6.38 7.82 7.98
CA CYS A 93 -6.82 8.37 9.26
C CYS A 93 -6.21 7.54 10.40
N SER A 94 -5.66 8.19 11.42
CA SER A 94 -5.02 7.53 12.57
C SER A 94 -6.02 6.93 13.58
N SER A 95 -7.28 6.73 13.18
CA SER A 95 -8.37 6.22 14.01
C SER A 95 -8.97 4.93 13.46
N GLY A 96 -9.71 4.19 14.30
CA GLY A 96 -10.43 2.98 13.88
C GLY A 96 -9.69 1.65 14.11
N TYR A 97 -8.51 1.67 14.72
CA TYR A 97 -7.71 0.49 15.05
C TYR A 97 -8.19 -0.23 16.33
N HIS A 98 -9.46 -0.64 16.35
CA HIS A 98 -10.09 -1.30 17.52
C HIS A 98 -10.26 -2.82 17.37
N PHE A 99 -9.70 -3.41 16.31
CA PHE A 99 -9.84 -4.83 16.00
C PHE A 99 -8.55 -5.59 16.28
N PRO A 100 -8.63 -6.85 16.76
CA PRO A 100 -7.45 -7.68 16.92
C PRO A 100 -6.75 -7.94 15.58
N ASP A 101 -5.43 -7.93 15.61
CA ASP A 101 -4.55 -8.25 14.49
C ASP A 101 -4.37 -9.78 14.30
N ALA A 102 -3.46 -10.20 13.43
CA ALA A 102 -3.22 -11.62 13.13
C ALA A 102 -2.71 -12.44 14.35
N ASN A 103 -2.14 -11.77 15.35
CA ASN A 103 -1.71 -12.37 16.60
C ASN A 103 -2.77 -12.23 17.71
N ASN A 104 -3.97 -11.77 17.35
CA ASN A 104 -5.05 -11.46 18.28
C ASN A 104 -4.67 -10.36 19.30
N GLN A 105 -3.81 -9.42 18.89
CA GLN A 105 -3.40 -8.27 19.69
C GLN A 105 -4.15 -7.01 19.26
N LEU A 106 -4.51 -6.17 20.22
CA LEU A 106 -5.01 -4.82 19.95
C LEU A 106 -3.82 -3.85 19.81
N LEU A 107 -4.05 -2.74 19.11
CA LEU A 107 -3.06 -1.68 19.02
C LEU A 107 -2.70 -1.15 20.42
N ASP A 108 -1.40 -1.06 20.70
CA ASP A 108 -0.93 -0.25 21.83
C ASP A 108 -1.12 1.23 21.48
N GLN A 109 -2.24 1.80 21.94
CA GLN A 109 -2.61 3.18 21.65
C GLN A 109 -1.56 4.17 22.16
N ALA A 110 -0.93 3.90 23.31
CA ALA A 110 0.05 4.81 23.89
C ALA A 110 1.34 4.82 23.04
N ALA A 111 1.81 3.64 22.61
CA ALA A 111 2.95 3.55 21.70
C ALA A 111 2.64 4.15 20.32
N PHE A 112 1.42 3.95 19.81
CA PHE A 112 0.97 4.51 18.55
C PHE A 112 0.96 6.04 18.59
N GLU A 113 0.35 6.64 19.61
CA GLU A 113 0.25 8.10 19.73
C GLU A 113 1.60 8.77 19.96
N ALA A 114 2.52 8.09 20.64
CA ALA A 114 3.88 8.58 20.83
C ALA A 114 4.67 8.70 19.51
N GLU A 115 4.41 7.80 18.55
CA GLU A 115 5.10 7.77 17.25
C GLU A 115 4.35 8.57 16.16
N TYR A 116 3.01 8.47 16.11
CA TYR A 116 2.19 8.97 15.00
C TYR A 116 1.26 10.13 15.37
N GLY A 117 1.32 10.64 16.61
CA GLY A 117 0.48 11.74 17.05
C GLY A 117 -0.93 11.31 17.46
N SER A 118 -1.83 12.27 17.60
CA SER A 118 -3.13 11.99 18.23
C SER A 118 -4.06 11.19 17.30
N SER A 119 -4.98 10.42 17.89
CA SER A 119 -6.05 9.77 17.13
C SER A 119 -6.90 10.79 16.38
N GLY A 120 -7.21 10.49 15.12
CA GLY A 120 -8.02 11.35 14.24
C GLY A 120 -7.21 12.28 13.33
N GLU A 121 -5.89 12.22 13.38
CA GLU A 121 -5.03 12.86 12.38
C GLU A 121 -5.22 12.22 11.00
N VAL A 122 -5.10 13.06 9.97
CA VAL A 122 -5.41 12.71 8.60
C VAL A 122 -4.23 13.04 7.70
N LEU A 123 -3.84 12.07 6.87
CA LEU A 123 -2.85 12.25 5.81
C LEU A 123 -3.50 12.10 4.45
N TYR A 124 -3.03 12.89 3.48
CA TYR A 124 -3.44 12.80 2.09
C TYR A 124 -2.34 12.18 1.25
N THR A 125 -2.71 11.31 0.32
CA THR A 125 -1.75 10.74 -0.63
C THR A 125 -1.18 11.83 -1.54
N SER A 126 0.10 11.72 -1.88
CA SER A 126 0.74 12.55 -2.91
C SER A 126 0.47 12.07 -4.34
N ILE A 127 -0.13 10.87 -4.49
CA ILE A 127 -0.49 10.31 -5.79
C ILE A 127 -1.62 11.14 -6.42
N TYR A 128 -1.52 11.43 -7.72
CA TYR A 128 -2.60 12.05 -8.47
C TYR A 128 -3.75 11.05 -8.71
N VAL A 129 -4.59 10.88 -7.67
CA VAL A 129 -5.65 9.86 -7.61
C VAL A 129 -6.58 9.93 -8.81
N THR A 130 -7.11 11.11 -9.14
CA THR A 130 -8.06 11.26 -10.27
C THR A 130 -7.44 10.81 -11.59
N GLY A 131 -6.18 11.20 -11.85
CA GLY A 131 -5.47 10.77 -13.05
C GLY A 131 -5.22 9.26 -13.08
N LEU A 132 -4.84 8.67 -11.95
CA LEU A 132 -4.62 7.23 -11.84
C LEU A 132 -5.92 6.44 -12.06
N VAL A 133 -7.01 6.85 -11.42
CA VAL A 133 -8.33 6.22 -11.58
C VAL A 133 -8.78 6.31 -13.04
N ASN A 134 -8.66 7.48 -13.68
CA ASN A 134 -9.00 7.64 -15.10
C ASN A 134 -8.13 6.75 -15.99
N HIS A 135 -6.83 6.65 -15.72
CA HIS A 135 -5.92 5.78 -16.47
C HIS A 135 -6.33 4.31 -16.33
N LEU A 136 -6.50 3.82 -15.10
CA LEU A 136 -6.90 2.43 -14.83
C LEU A 136 -8.25 2.11 -15.47
N SER A 137 -9.21 3.02 -15.34
CA SER A 137 -10.56 2.83 -15.88
C SER A 137 -10.55 2.76 -17.40
N SER A 138 -9.86 3.71 -18.04
CA SER A 138 -9.75 3.75 -19.51
C SER A 138 -8.97 2.58 -20.08
N LYS A 139 -8.07 1.94 -19.33
CA LYS A 139 -7.21 0.86 -19.84
C LYS A 139 -7.74 -0.53 -19.54
N TYR A 140 -8.26 -0.74 -18.34
CA TYR A 140 -8.59 -2.08 -17.82
C TYR A 140 -10.08 -2.27 -17.51
N TYR A 141 -10.86 -1.20 -17.39
CA TYR A 141 -12.28 -1.26 -17.03
C TYR A 141 -13.21 -0.58 -18.06
N LYS A 142 -12.80 -0.53 -19.33
CA LYS A 142 -13.70 -0.17 -20.44
C LYS A 142 -14.91 -1.12 -20.36
N ASN A 143 -16.11 -0.60 -20.06
CA ASN A 143 -17.43 -1.28 -20.00
C ASN A 143 -18.03 -1.59 -18.62
N VAL A 144 -17.63 -0.93 -17.52
CA VAL A 144 -18.48 -0.97 -16.30
C VAL A 144 -19.51 0.15 -16.40
N SER A 145 -20.65 -0.16 -17.04
CA SER A 145 -21.86 0.67 -17.04
C SER A 145 -22.54 0.67 -15.68
#